data_AF-A0A257NJL4-F1
#
_entry.id   AF-A0A257NJL4-F1
#
_cell.length_a   1.000
_cell.length_b   1.000
_cell.length_c   1.000
_cell.angle_alpha   90.00
_cell.angle_beta   90.00
_cell.angle_gamma   90.00
#
_symmetry.space_group_name_H-M   'P 1'
#
loop_
_entity.id
_entity.type
_entity.pdbx_description
1 polymer ?
#
loop_
_entity_poly.entity_id
_entity_poly.type
_entity_poly.pdbx_seq_one_letter_code
_entity_poly.pdbx_strand_id
1 'polypeptide(L)'
;MDQLWANRAASSEAAVAQRHLRRLWAIPGTQLGVVAWPSARRERLFGTWHYWWQAHLLDCLIDAQLRDPQPQRHTEIKRQVRSHRLRNFRWTNGYYDDMAWLALALERAAQLVGIERPRALAKLTDQLVNAWVPEDGGGIPWRTQDQFFNAPANGPAGILLA
;
A
#
# COMPACT_ATOMS: atom_id res chain seq x y z
N MET A 1 3.27 28.31 4.27
CA MET A 1 4.01 27.55 5.31
C MET A 1 4.96 26.56 4.62
N ASP A 2 5.84 27.03 3.73
CA ASP A 2 5.90 26.31 2.44
C ASP A 2 7.22 25.64 2.09
N GLN A 3 8.32 26.39 1.92
CA GLN A 3 9.49 25.82 1.25
C GLN A 3 10.28 24.84 2.13
N LEU A 4 10.41 25.13 3.42
CA LEU A 4 11.18 24.29 4.34
C LEU A 4 10.59 22.87 4.44
N TRP A 5 9.27 22.77 4.63
CA TRP A 5 8.59 21.48 4.76
C TRP A 5 8.55 20.72 3.44
N ALA A 6 8.35 21.40 2.32
CA ALA A 6 8.45 20.80 0.99
C ALA A 6 9.86 20.22 0.73
N ASN A 7 10.93 20.96 1.09
CA ASN A 7 12.31 20.51 0.95
C ASN A 7 12.62 19.30 1.86
N ARG A 8 12.10 19.29 3.09
CA ARG A 8 12.22 18.15 4.00
C ARG A 8 11.52 16.91 3.44
N ALA A 9 10.29 17.05 2.94
CA ALA A 9 9.56 15.96 2.31
C ALA A 9 10.28 15.42 1.06
N ALA A 10 10.81 16.31 0.21
CA ALA A 10 11.61 15.90 -0.96
C ALA A 10 12.90 15.16 -0.56
N SER A 11 13.58 15.61 0.50
CA SER A 11 14.75 14.92 1.04
C SER A 11 14.42 13.53 1.57
N SER A 12 13.30 13.39 2.30
CA SER A 12 12.82 12.10 2.80
C SER A 12 12.44 11.14 1.67
N GLU A 13 11.73 11.63 0.66
CA GLU A 13 11.39 10.88 -0.54
C GLU A 13 12.66 10.37 -1.25
N ALA A 14 13.65 11.25 -1.49
CA ALA A 14 14.91 10.88 -2.13
C ALA A 14 15.66 9.80 -1.34
N ALA A 15 15.71 9.92 -0.01
CA ALA A 15 16.35 8.93 0.85
C ALA A 15 15.66 7.56 0.77
N VAL A 16 14.32 7.52 0.81
CA VAL A 16 13.53 6.28 0.67
C VAL A 16 13.72 5.69 -0.73
N ALA A 17 13.62 6.51 -1.77
CA ALA A 17 13.79 6.08 -3.16
C ALA A 17 15.16 5.44 -3.40
N GLN A 18 16.23 6.10 -2.94
CA GLN A 18 17.60 5.62 -3.12
C GLN A 18 17.88 4.33 -2.33
N ARG A 19 17.46 4.29 -1.06
CA ARG A 19 17.83 3.21 -0.13
C ARG A 19 16.93 1.99 -0.28
N HIS A 20 15.63 2.18 -0.52
CA HIS A 20 14.65 1.12 -0.40
C HIS A 20 14.02 0.66 -1.73
N LEU A 21 13.86 1.51 -2.74
CA LEU A 21 13.17 1.10 -3.96
C LEU A 21 14.05 0.20 -4.83
N ARG A 22 13.55 -0.99 -5.18
CA ARG A 22 14.22 -1.97 -6.04
C ARG A 22 13.20 -2.63 -6.98
N ARG A 23 13.67 -3.08 -8.15
CA ARG A 23 12.85 -3.88 -9.07
C ARG A 23 12.53 -5.23 -8.45
N LEU A 24 11.28 -5.68 -8.57
CA LEU A 24 10.88 -7.02 -8.18
C LEU A 24 11.52 -8.04 -9.11
N TRP A 25 12.45 -8.84 -8.61
CA TRP A 25 13.11 -9.94 -9.35
C TRP A 25 13.65 -9.54 -10.73
N ALA A 26 14.22 -8.33 -10.82
CA ALA A 26 14.72 -7.70 -12.05
C ALA A 26 13.66 -7.49 -13.17
N ILE A 27 12.37 -7.72 -12.90
CA ILE A 27 11.29 -7.55 -13.88
C ILE A 27 11.17 -6.07 -14.28
N PRO A 28 11.22 -5.72 -15.58
CA PRO A 28 11.02 -4.35 -16.04
C PRO A 28 9.65 -3.79 -15.64
N GLY A 29 9.59 -2.48 -15.38
CA GLY A 29 8.34 -1.82 -14.99
C GLY A 29 7.81 -2.24 -13.62
N THR A 30 8.68 -2.70 -12.72
CA THR A 30 8.34 -3.00 -11.32
C THR A 30 9.18 -2.17 -10.35
N GLN A 31 8.62 -1.88 -9.18
CA GLN A 31 9.36 -1.40 -8.02
C GLN A 31 8.63 -1.81 -6.74
N LEU A 32 9.39 -2.11 -5.69
CA LEU A 32 8.92 -2.31 -4.32
C LEU A 32 9.98 -1.78 -3.35
N GLY A 33 9.54 -1.44 -2.14
CA GLY A 33 10.44 -1.10 -1.03
C GLY A 33 11.00 -2.34 -0.35
N VAL A 34 12.33 -2.44 -0.24
CA VAL A 34 12.98 -3.45 0.62
C VAL A 34 12.91 -3.01 2.08
N VAL A 35 12.88 -3.98 3.00
CA VAL A 35 12.53 -3.75 4.41
C VAL A 35 13.70 -3.31 5.30
N ALA A 36 14.93 -3.25 4.77
CA ALA A 36 16.12 -2.89 5.54
C ALA A 36 17.13 -2.08 4.71
N TRP A 37 17.90 -1.25 5.40
CA TRP A 37 19.06 -0.53 4.84
C TRP A 37 20.26 -0.63 5.79
N PRO A 38 21.45 -1.06 5.33
CA PRO A 38 21.71 -1.59 3.99
C PRO A 38 20.99 -2.94 3.77
N SER A 39 20.42 -3.13 2.58
CA SER A 39 19.67 -4.35 2.26
C SER A 39 20.62 -5.50 1.95
N ALA A 40 20.46 -6.66 2.61
CA ALA A 40 21.19 -7.87 2.24
C ALA A 40 20.54 -8.54 1.01
N ARG A 41 21.08 -9.71 0.60
CA ARG A 41 20.57 -10.43 -0.58
C ARG A 41 19.11 -10.87 -0.39
N ARG A 42 18.74 -11.29 0.83
CA ARG A 42 17.39 -11.78 1.14
C ARG A 42 16.33 -10.70 0.94
N GLU A 43 16.58 -9.48 1.40
CA GLU A 43 15.63 -8.36 1.27
C GLU A 43 15.57 -7.89 -0.19
N ARG A 44 16.69 -7.85 -0.90
CA ARG A 44 16.73 -7.49 -2.34
C ARG A 44 15.97 -8.49 -3.23
N LEU A 45 15.89 -9.76 -2.81
CA LEU A 45 15.08 -10.78 -3.47
C LEU A 45 13.63 -10.81 -2.95
N PHE A 46 13.26 -9.90 -2.05
CA PHE A 46 11.96 -9.84 -1.40
C PHE A 46 11.58 -11.13 -0.64
N GLY A 47 12.59 -11.80 -0.06
CA GLY A 47 12.38 -12.95 0.83
C GLY A 47 11.75 -12.56 2.17
N THR A 48 12.00 -11.33 2.62
CA THR A 48 11.21 -10.64 3.66
C THR A 48 10.50 -9.47 2.98
N TRP A 49 9.19 -9.39 3.14
CA TRP A 49 8.35 -8.38 2.50
C TRP A 49 7.07 -8.19 3.31
N HIS A 50 6.69 -6.93 3.53
CA HIS A 50 5.50 -6.57 4.31
C HIS A 50 4.47 -5.93 3.39
N TYR A 51 3.31 -6.57 3.28
CA TYR A 51 2.22 -6.15 2.41
C TYR A 51 1.75 -4.72 2.77
N TRP A 52 1.43 -4.45 4.03
CA TRP A 52 0.95 -3.14 4.44
C TRP A 52 1.99 -2.02 4.34
N TRP A 53 3.29 -2.32 4.50
CA TRP A 53 4.35 -1.33 4.25
C TRP A 53 4.35 -0.85 2.81
N GLN A 54 4.05 -1.73 1.85
CA GLN A 54 3.95 -1.33 0.45
C GLN A 54 2.72 -0.48 0.16
N ALA A 55 1.62 -0.66 0.90
CA ALA A 55 0.44 0.20 0.83
C ALA A 55 0.77 1.61 1.32
N HIS A 56 1.43 1.75 2.48
CA HIS A 56 1.87 3.08 2.93
C HIS A 56 2.95 3.71 2.05
N LEU A 57 3.86 2.90 1.49
CA LEU A 57 4.80 3.41 0.49
C LEU A 57 4.06 3.95 -0.74
N LEU A 58 2.97 3.30 -1.17
CA LEU A 58 2.12 3.81 -2.24
C LEU A 58 1.49 5.15 -1.85
N ASP A 59 0.99 5.30 -0.63
CA ASP A 59 0.50 6.59 -0.12
C ASP A 59 1.56 7.68 -0.15
N CYS A 60 2.79 7.39 0.29
CA CYS A 60 3.89 8.36 0.24
C CYS A 60 4.24 8.79 -1.20
N LEU A 61 4.16 7.87 -2.17
CA LEU A 61 4.38 8.20 -3.58
C LEU A 61 3.25 9.10 -4.13
N ILE A 62 2.00 8.86 -3.71
CA ILE A 62 0.85 9.71 -4.04
C ILE A 62 1.04 11.10 -3.44
N ASP A 63 1.43 11.20 -2.17
CA ASP A 63 1.69 12.47 -1.48
C ASP A 63 2.79 13.27 -2.17
N ALA A 64 3.86 12.59 -2.60
CA ALA A 64 4.94 13.22 -3.37
C ALA A 64 4.45 13.75 -4.73
N GLN A 65 3.60 12.99 -5.43
CA GLN A 65 2.99 13.41 -6.69
C GLN A 65 2.03 14.60 -6.52
N LEU A 66 1.30 14.68 -5.41
CA LEU A 66 0.40 15.81 -5.13
C LEU A 66 1.17 17.07 -4.76
N ARG A 67 2.28 16.93 -4.03
CA ARG A 67 3.12 18.05 -3.62
C ARG A 67 3.84 18.70 -4.80
N ASP A 68 4.35 17.90 -5.73
CA ASP A 68 5.08 18.37 -6.92
C ASP A 68 4.83 17.38 -8.07
N PRO A 69 3.83 17.61 -8.93
CA PRO A 69 3.46 16.67 -9.98
C PRO A 69 4.57 16.44 -11.00
N GLN A 70 5.00 15.18 -11.16
CA GLN A 70 6.05 14.80 -12.11
C GLN A 70 5.64 13.53 -12.90
N PRO A 71 5.81 13.47 -14.24
CA PRO A 71 5.46 12.27 -15.03
C PRO A 71 6.16 11.00 -14.54
N GLN A 72 7.37 11.14 -14.01
CA GLN A 72 8.16 10.05 -13.44
C GLN A 72 7.52 9.48 -12.17
N ARG A 73 7.04 10.34 -11.24
CA ARG A 73 6.34 9.92 -10.02
C ARG A 73 5.03 9.19 -10.35
N HIS A 74 4.27 9.67 -11.34
CA HIS A 74 3.08 8.96 -11.84
C HIS A 74 3.41 7.54 -12.33
N THR A 75 4.53 7.41 -13.06
CA THR A 75 5.02 6.11 -13.53
C THR A 75 5.42 5.21 -12.37
N GLU A 76 6.07 5.74 -11.33
CA GLU A 76 6.46 5.01 -10.13
C GLU A 76 5.27 4.49 -9.33
N ILE A 77 4.21 5.29 -9.18
CA ILE A 77 2.94 4.85 -8.57
C ILE A 77 2.36 3.66 -9.34
N LYS A 78 2.30 3.73 -10.68
CA LYS A 78 1.86 2.60 -11.52
C LYS A 78 2.72 1.35 -11.31
N ARG A 79 4.04 1.52 -11.23
CA ARG A 79 4.99 0.42 -10.98
C ARG A 79 4.76 -0.20 -9.60
N GLN A 80 4.58 0.61 -8.57
CA GLN A 80 4.32 0.16 -7.19
C GLN A 80 3.05 -0.70 -7.14
N VAL A 81 1.93 -0.19 -7.66
CA VAL A 81 0.64 -0.92 -7.74
C VAL A 81 0.78 -2.24 -8.48
N ARG A 82 1.43 -2.24 -9.65
CA ARG A 82 1.69 -3.47 -10.42
C ARG A 82 2.50 -4.47 -9.62
N SER A 83 3.55 -4.00 -8.96
CA SER A 83 4.52 -4.87 -8.28
C SER A 83 3.95 -5.50 -7.02
N HIS A 84 3.07 -4.78 -6.32
CA HIS A 84 2.34 -5.31 -5.17
C HIS A 84 1.60 -6.59 -5.53
N ARG A 85 0.78 -6.55 -6.59
CA ARG A 85 0.05 -7.72 -7.07
C ARG A 85 0.95 -8.81 -7.63
N LEU A 86 2.06 -8.45 -8.30
CA LEU A 86 3.01 -9.46 -8.80
C LEU A 86 3.71 -10.20 -7.65
N ARG A 87 4.15 -9.49 -6.60
CA ARG A 87 4.82 -10.11 -5.45
C ARG A 87 3.89 -10.96 -4.62
N ASN A 88 2.64 -10.54 -4.44
CA ASN A 88 1.64 -11.27 -3.66
C ASN A 88 0.84 -12.30 -4.48
N PHE A 89 0.99 -12.31 -5.81
CA PHE A 89 0.24 -13.09 -6.83
C PHE A 89 -1.27 -12.79 -6.91
N ARG A 90 -1.88 -12.37 -5.80
CA ARG A 90 -3.27 -11.94 -5.65
C ARG A 90 -3.34 -10.58 -4.95
N TRP A 91 -4.51 -9.94 -4.98
CA TRP A 91 -4.73 -8.71 -4.23
C TRP A 91 -5.04 -8.96 -2.75
N THR A 92 -5.60 -10.11 -2.38
CA THR A 92 -6.03 -10.38 -1.00
C THR A 92 -4.90 -10.92 -0.12
N ASN A 93 -5.07 -10.80 1.21
CA ASN A 93 -4.16 -11.31 2.23
C ASN A 93 -4.96 -12.03 3.33
N GLY A 94 -4.29 -12.75 4.24
CA GLY A 94 -4.92 -13.38 5.41
C GLY A 94 -5.18 -12.43 6.59
N TYR A 95 -4.94 -11.13 6.38
CA TYR A 95 -4.99 -10.06 7.36
C TYR A 95 -5.91 -8.95 6.81
N TYR A 96 -6.98 -8.63 7.53
CA TYR A 96 -7.98 -7.66 7.06
C TYR A 96 -7.48 -6.21 7.16
N ASP A 97 -6.68 -5.90 8.17
CA ASP A 97 -5.97 -4.62 8.30
C ASP A 97 -5.05 -4.37 7.11
N ASP A 98 -4.23 -5.34 6.73
CA ASP A 98 -3.39 -5.26 5.52
C ASP A 98 -4.23 -4.96 4.28
N MET A 99 -5.34 -5.69 4.09
CA MET A 99 -6.24 -5.48 2.95
C MET A 99 -6.88 -4.09 2.94
N ALA A 100 -7.30 -3.58 4.10
CA ALA A 100 -7.88 -2.25 4.24
C ALA A 100 -6.87 -1.14 3.91
N TRP A 101 -5.61 -1.26 4.36
CA TRP A 101 -4.57 -0.31 4.00
C TRP A 101 -4.30 -0.25 2.49
N LEU A 102 -4.26 -1.41 1.81
CA LEU A 102 -4.10 -1.39 0.36
C LEU A 102 -5.33 -0.81 -0.34
N ALA A 103 -6.54 -1.15 0.12
CA ALA A 103 -7.77 -0.65 -0.49
C ALA A 103 -7.82 0.88 -0.44
N LEU A 104 -7.50 1.49 0.71
CA LEU A 104 -7.38 2.95 0.85
C LEU A 104 -6.34 3.54 -0.10
N ALA A 105 -5.12 2.97 -0.14
CA ALA A 105 -4.08 3.49 -1.02
C ALA A 105 -4.46 3.37 -2.51
N LEU A 106 -5.18 2.31 -2.92
CA LEU A 106 -5.69 2.14 -4.28
C LEU A 106 -6.84 3.10 -4.60
N GLU A 107 -7.72 3.36 -3.65
CA GLU A 107 -8.80 4.35 -3.79
C GLU A 107 -8.21 5.76 -3.96
N ARG A 108 -7.27 6.16 -3.07
CA ARG A 108 -6.53 7.43 -3.20
C ARG A 108 -5.80 7.53 -4.53
N ALA A 109 -5.17 6.45 -4.99
CA ALA A 109 -4.49 6.44 -6.29
C ALA A 109 -5.46 6.69 -7.46
N ALA A 110 -6.67 6.14 -7.38
CA ALA A 110 -7.72 6.36 -8.38
C ALA A 110 -8.21 7.81 -8.34
N GLN A 111 -8.61 8.30 -7.17
CA GLN A 111 -9.22 9.62 -6.99
C GLN A 111 -8.25 10.78 -7.24
N LEU A 112 -7.01 10.68 -6.75
CA LEU A 112 -6.10 11.83 -6.69
C LEU A 112 -5.10 11.88 -7.84
N VAL A 113 -4.79 10.74 -8.46
CA VAL A 113 -3.79 10.67 -9.55
C VAL A 113 -4.25 9.84 -10.75
N GLY A 114 -5.52 9.41 -10.80
CA GLY A 114 -6.11 8.74 -11.97
C GLY A 114 -5.53 7.35 -12.27
N ILE A 115 -4.99 6.66 -11.25
CA ILE A 115 -4.47 5.29 -11.40
C ILE A 115 -5.51 4.30 -10.87
N GLU A 116 -6.41 3.91 -11.76
CA GLU A 116 -7.57 3.11 -11.38
C GLU A 116 -7.29 1.60 -11.34
N ARG A 117 -7.89 0.95 -10.32
CA ARG A 117 -7.93 -0.51 -10.15
C ARG A 117 -9.30 -0.98 -9.68
N PRO A 118 -10.39 -0.71 -10.43
CA PRO A 118 -11.77 -0.92 -9.95
C PRO A 118 -12.04 -2.37 -9.54
N ARG A 119 -11.54 -3.36 -10.30
CA ARG A 119 -11.69 -4.78 -9.95
C ARG A 119 -10.92 -5.19 -8.68
N ALA A 120 -9.77 -4.57 -8.42
CA ALA A 120 -8.99 -4.86 -7.22
C ALA A 120 -9.64 -4.21 -5.99
N LEU A 121 -10.06 -2.96 -6.13
CA LEU A 121 -10.75 -2.22 -5.09
C LEU A 121 -12.04 -2.92 -4.70
N ALA A 122 -12.91 -3.23 -5.67
CA ALA A 122 -14.15 -3.98 -5.42
C ALA A 122 -13.89 -5.31 -4.71
N LYS A 123 -12.84 -6.04 -5.10
CA LYS A 123 -12.49 -7.31 -4.44
C LYS A 123 -12.04 -7.10 -2.99
N LEU A 124 -11.26 -6.07 -2.69
CA LEU A 124 -10.81 -5.80 -1.32
C LEU A 124 -11.96 -5.29 -0.46
N THR A 125 -12.79 -4.38 -0.98
CA THR A 125 -14.00 -3.89 -0.32
C THR A 125 -14.95 -5.03 0.02
N ASP A 126 -15.18 -5.96 -0.92
CA ASP A 126 -16.02 -7.14 -0.69
C ASP A 126 -15.47 -8.03 0.45
N GLN A 127 -14.16 -8.23 0.54
CA GLN A 127 -13.57 -8.96 1.68
C GLN A 127 -13.83 -8.27 3.02
N LEU A 128 -13.80 -6.94 3.07
CA LEU A 128 -13.99 -6.18 4.32
C LEU A 128 -15.47 -6.15 4.73
N VAL A 129 -16.38 -5.96 3.78
CA VAL A 129 -17.83 -5.97 4.04
C VAL A 129 -18.29 -7.35 4.52
N ASN A 130 -17.86 -8.42 3.84
CA ASN A 130 -18.25 -9.78 4.19
C ASN A 130 -17.58 -10.30 5.48
N ALA A 131 -16.56 -9.61 5.99
CA ALA A 131 -15.89 -9.97 7.23
C ALA A 131 -16.53 -9.37 8.48
N TRP A 132 -17.51 -8.48 8.33
CA TRP A 132 -18.25 -7.93 9.46
C TRP A 132 -19.07 -9.01 10.16
N VAL A 133 -18.97 -9.09 11.49
CA VAL A 133 -19.62 -10.13 12.31
C VAL A 133 -20.65 -9.50 13.27
N PRO A 134 -21.92 -9.28 12.84
CA PRO A 134 -22.95 -8.69 13.69
C PRO A 134 -23.24 -9.47 14.98
N GLU A 135 -23.20 -10.80 14.90
CA GLU A 135 -23.53 -11.73 15.98
C GLU A 135 -22.57 -11.64 17.19
N ASP A 136 -21.33 -11.21 16.95
CA ASP A 136 -20.30 -11.05 17.99
C ASP A 136 -20.21 -9.59 18.49
N GLY A 137 -21.26 -8.80 18.28
CA GLY A 137 -21.32 -7.38 18.66
C GLY A 137 -20.79 -6.42 17.59
N GLY A 138 -20.53 -6.94 16.39
CA GLY A 138 -19.97 -6.18 15.29
C GLY A 138 -18.44 -6.18 15.28
N GLY A 139 -17.88 -5.87 14.13
CA GLY A 139 -16.45 -5.75 13.91
C GLY A 139 -15.96 -6.62 12.76
N ILE A 140 -14.84 -6.20 12.20
CA ILE A 140 -14.02 -7.00 11.29
C ILE A 140 -12.89 -7.63 12.13
N PRO A 141 -12.72 -8.97 12.09
CA PRO A 141 -11.60 -9.64 12.74
C PRO A 141 -10.25 -9.19 12.19
N TRP A 142 -9.17 -9.51 12.90
CA TRP A 142 -7.82 -9.18 12.44
C TRP A 142 -7.39 -10.09 11.29
N ARG A 143 -7.60 -11.41 11.42
CA ARG A 143 -7.23 -12.39 10.39
C ARG A 143 -8.45 -13.15 9.89
N THR A 144 -8.32 -13.75 8.72
CA THR A 144 -9.40 -14.52 8.07
C THR A 144 -9.76 -15.83 8.79
N GLN A 145 -9.06 -16.21 9.86
CA GLN A 145 -9.21 -17.50 10.56
C GLN A 145 -9.34 -17.35 12.08
N ASP A 146 -9.39 -16.13 12.62
CA ASP A 146 -9.56 -15.88 14.04
C ASP A 146 -10.74 -14.94 14.32
N GLN A 147 -11.22 -14.95 15.56
CA GLN A 147 -12.29 -14.06 16.08
C GLN A 147 -11.69 -13.00 17.02
N PHE A 148 -10.53 -12.46 16.63
CA PHE A 148 -9.88 -11.38 17.37
C PHE A 148 -10.11 -10.05 16.65
N PHE A 149 -10.90 -9.17 17.25
CA PHE A 149 -11.24 -7.87 16.68
C PHE A 149 -10.24 -6.80 17.14
N ASN A 150 -9.79 -5.95 16.22
CA ASN A 150 -8.84 -4.90 16.55
C ASN A 150 -9.11 -3.57 15.82
N ALA A 151 -8.61 -2.48 16.39
CA ALA A 151 -8.74 -1.15 15.77
C ALA A 151 -8.06 -1.05 14.39
N PRO A 152 -6.89 -1.65 14.13
CA PRO A 152 -6.26 -1.62 12.80
C PRO A 152 -7.05 -2.26 11.67
N ALA A 153 -7.92 -3.24 11.92
CA ALA A 153 -8.81 -3.78 10.89
C ALA A 153 -10.04 -2.88 10.71
N ASN A 154 -10.62 -2.41 11.82
CA ASN A 154 -11.92 -1.70 11.81
C ASN A 154 -11.81 -0.23 11.41
N GLY A 155 -10.79 0.50 11.89
CA GLY A 155 -10.62 1.93 11.59
C GLY A 155 -10.41 2.19 10.09
N PRO A 156 -9.40 1.56 9.45
CA PRO A 156 -9.16 1.72 8.01
C PRO A 156 -10.30 1.21 7.14
N ALA A 157 -10.95 0.11 7.52
CA ALA A 157 -12.14 -0.36 6.81
C ALA A 157 -13.30 0.64 6.93
N GLY A 158 -13.50 1.23 8.11
CA GLY A 158 -14.48 2.30 8.32
C GLY A 158 -14.21 3.52 7.45
N ILE A 159 -12.94 3.95 7.32
CA ILE A 159 -12.57 5.06 6.43
C ILE A 159 -12.88 4.72 4.97
N LEU A 160 -12.57 3.51 4.52
CA LEU A 160 -12.81 3.07 3.14
C LEU A 160 -14.30 2.99 2.78
N LEU A 161 -15.15 2.65 3.74
CA LEU A 161 -16.57 2.39 3.55
C LEU A 161 -17.48 3.61 3.85
N ALA A 162 -16.90 4.74 4.25
CA ALA A 162 -17.60 5.99 4.56
C ALA A 162 -17.97 6.77 3.29
#